data_AF-A0AAD3DSX4-F1
#
_entry.id   AF-A0AAD3DSX4-F1
#
_cell.length_a   1.000
_cell.length_b   1.000
_cell.length_c   1.000
_cell.angle_alpha   90.00
_cell.angle_beta   90.00
_cell.angle_gamma   90.00
#
_symmetry.space_group_name_H-M   'P 1'
#
loop_
_entity.id
_entity.type
_entity.pdbx_description
1 polymer ?
#
loop_
_entity_poly.entity_id
_entity_poly.type
_entity_poly.pdbx_seq_one_letter_code
_entity_poly.pdbx_strand_id
1 'polypeptide(L)'
;MAGQLQLVIACTLAAASGLVLWFLEQGRERRQEPKSGCPGRYERGMREREYIRLIPPGEMQLVRSFLRSIYNARGWAIDAASRERAWADVLITAQTHAGGNWPLDFQPSDITSEQLQSLCLAVERFFLGGLLSAQIRKCCRPLLKVEMGVDPRDPHSWLSGLHEDNTIYVNANRLRESISDVNPMDFEGTLCVSKLEALAHALGHELVHAVVLNFFPEMDATSPAYIPDDKHGPIFMLLNKRLFGHTGHASRRLFTVDG
;
A
#
# COMPACT_ATOMS: atom_id res chain seq x y z
N MET A 1 -23.09 56.57 -32.36
CA MET A 1 -23.37 55.12 -32.44
C MET A 1 -22.70 54.47 -31.23
N ALA A 2 -23.17 54.61 -29.98
CA ALA A 2 -24.47 54.31 -29.36
C ALA A 2 -24.81 52.80 -29.37
N GLY A 3 -24.80 52.18 -28.17
CA GLY A 3 -25.39 50.85 -27.86
C GLY A 3 -24.43 49.87 -27.18
N GLN A 4 -24.34 49.84 -25.84
CA GLN A 4 -24.95 48.81 -24.93
C GLN A 4 -24.09 47.53 -24.83
N LEU A 5 -23.43 47.16 -23.73
CA LEU A 5 -23.78 47.07 -22.30
C LEU A 5 -24.92 46.08 -21.98
N GLN A 6 -24.53 45.04 -21.22
CA GLN A 6 -25.33 44.17 -20.33
C GLN A 6 -26.20 43.04 -20.91
N LEU A 7 -26.24 41.97 -20.11
CA LEU A 7 -27.38 41.08 -19.84
C LEU A 7 -27.42 39.72 -20.57
N VAL A 8 -26.74 38.72 -19.99
CA VAL A 8 -27.37 37.39 -19.82
C VAL A 8 -27.53 37.16 -18.32
N ILE A 9 -28.78 37.37 -17.90
CA ILE A 9 -29.34 37.13 -16.58
C ILE A 9 -29.43 35.62 -16.31
N ALA A 10 -29.02 35.28 -15.10
CA ALA A 10 -29.62 34.32 -14.17
C ALA A 10 -30.61 33.27 -14.72
N CYS A 11 -30.14 32.02 -14.70
CA CYS A 11 -30.83 30.82 -14.22
C CYS A 11 -29.70 29.78 -14.10
N THR A 12 -29.12 29.46 -12.94
CA THR A 12 -29.69 28.48 -12.01
C THR A 12 -28.90 28.55 -10.69
N LEU A 13 -29.24 29.50 -9.82
CA LEU A 13 -28.86 29.51 -8.41
C LEU A 13 -30.07 29.00 -7.61
N ALA A 14 -30.24 27.68 -7.57
CA ALA A 14 -31.22 27.01 -6.70
C ALA A 14 -30.89 25.51 -6.55
N ALA A 15 -29.68 25.18 -6.09
CA ALA A 15 -29.37 23.79 -5.67
C ALA A 15 -28.20 23.67 -4.67
N ALA A 16 -27.78 24.76 -4.02
CA ALA A 16 -26.62 24.74 -3.11
C ALA A 16 -26.95 25.05 -1.64
N SER A 17 -28.23 25.18 -1.28
CA SER A 17 -28.67 25.43 0.10
C SER A 17 -29.42 24.26 0.74
N GLY A 18 -29.44 23.10 0.08
CA GLY A 18 -30.12 21.87 0.54
C GLY A 18 -29.19 20.74 1.01
N LEU A 19 -27.87 20.85 0.83
CA LEU A 19 -26.92 19.77 1.15
C LEU A 19 -26.08 20.01 2.42
N VAL A 20 -26.19 21.18 3.05
CA VAL A 20 -25.41 21.55 4.24
C VAL A 20 -26.20 21.32 5.54
N LEU A 21 -27.50 21.02 5.47
CA LEU A 21 -28.35 20.75 6.64
C LEU A 21 -28.75 19.28 6.82
N TRP A 22 -28.42 18.39 5.87
CA TRP A 22 -28.70 16.95 6.00
C TRP A 22 -27.60 16.17 6.75
N PHE A 23 -26.43 16.78 6.98
CA PHE A 23 -25.31 16.15 7.70
C PHE A 23 -25.28 16.46 9.21
N LEU A 24 -26.21 17.26 9.74
CA LEU A 24 -26.16 17.72 11.13
C LEU A 24 -27.29 17.21 12.05
N GLU A 25 -28.23 16.39 11.56
CA GLU A 25 -29.45 16.09 12.34
C GLU A 25 -29.95 14.64 12.36
N GLN A 26 -29.11 13.65 12.06
CA GLN A 26 -29.39 12.25 12.44
C GLN A 26 -28.26 11.63 13.25
N GLY A 27 -28.56 11.29 14.51
CA GLY A 27 -27.67 10.52 15.37
C GLY A 27 -27.33 11.15 16.72
N ARG A 28 -28.24 11.95 17.30
CA ARG A 28 -28.21 12.28 18.74
C ARG A 28 -28.74 11.08 19.55
N GLU A 29 -28.13 9.92 19.37
CA GLU A 29 -28.28 8.78 20.27
C GLU A 29 -27.28 8.94 21.41
N ARG A 30 -27.77 8.70 22.64
CA ARG A 30 -26.99 8.75 23.88
C ARG A 30 -25.68 7.97 23.72
N ARG A 31 -24.56 8.69 23.59
CA ARG A 31 -23.24 8.08 23.75
C ARG A 31 -23.09 7.71 25.22
N GLN A 32 -23.39 6.45 25.52
CA GLN A 32 -22.79 5.78 26.66
C GLN A 32 -21.29 6.03 26.57
N GLU A 33 -20.71 6.58 27.63
CA GLU A 33 -19.27 6.64 27.78
C GLU A 33 -18.72 5.22 27.54
N PRO A 34 -17.74 5.04 26.65
CA PRO A 34 -17.17 3.72 26.45
C PRO A 34 -16.60 3.29 27.80
N LYS A 35 -17.14 2.18 28.34
CA LYS A 35 -16.52 1.46 29.44
C LYS A 35 -15.04 1.36 29.10
N SER A 36 -14.20 1.86 30.01
CA SER A 36 -12.74 1.81 29.94
C SER A 36 -12.28 0.35 29.99
N GLY A 37 -12.57 -0.41 28.94
CA GLY A 37 -11.95 -1.69 28.66
C GLY A 37 -10.56 -1.39 28.16
N CYS A 38 -9.57 -2.10 28.71
CA CYS A 38 -8.24 -2.17 28.10
C CYS A 38 -8.38 -2.22 26.58
N PRO A 39 -7.67 -1.36 25.82
CA PRO A 39 -7.69 -1.45 24.36
C PRO A 39 -7.36 -2.90 23.99
N GLY A 40 -8.27 -3.56 23.26
CA GLY A 40 -8.13 -4.96 22.91
C GLY A 40 -6.80 -5.22 22.20
N ARG A 41 -6.24 -6.42 22.37
CA ARG A 41 -5.06 -6.82 21.59
C ARG A 41 -5.44 -6.89 20.11
N TYR A 42 -4.49 -6.54 19.23
CA TYR A 42 -4.68 -6.76 17.80
C TYR A 42 -4.79 -8.26 17.49
N GLU A 43 -5.77 -8.63 16.68
CA GLU A 43 -5.99 -10.00 16.21
C GLU A 43 -6.10 -10.01 14.68
N ARG A 44 -5.47 -11.01 14.06
CA ARG A 44 -5.51 -11.21 12.61
C ARG A 44 -6.98 -11.35 12.15
N GLY A 45 -7.34 -10.65 11.08
CA GLY A 45 -8.70 -10.67 10.53
C GLY A 45 -9.66 -9.64 11.15
N MET A 46 -9.21 -8.82 12.11
CA MET A 46 -9.97 -7.64 12.53
C MET A 46 -10.29 -6.73 11.34
N ARG A 47 -11.50 -6.17 11.31
CA ARG A 47 -11.88 -5.18 10.29
C ARG A 47 -11.23 -3.85 10.58
N GLU A 48 -11.15 -3.01 9.56
CA GLU A 48 -10.58 -1.65 9.67
C GLU A 48 -11.18 -0.84 10.83
N ARG A 49 -12.51 -0.88 11.00
CA ARG A 49 -13.19 -0.14 12.08
C ARG A 49 -12.81 -0.62 13.50
N GLU A 50 -12.29 -1.83 13.62
CA GLU A 50 -11.85 -2.46 14.86
C GLU A 50 -10.39 -2.11 15.14
N TYR A 51 -9.48 -2.42 14.21
CA TYR A 51 -8.05 -2.21 14.45
C TYR A 51 -7.64 -0.73 14.47
N ILE A 52 -8.33 0.17 13.75
CA ILE A 52 -8.00 1.61 13.78
C ILE A 52 -8.12 2.18 15.20
N ARG A 53 -8.99 1.62 16.04
CA ARG A 53 -9.17 2.07 17.43
C ARG A 53 -8.00 1.68 18.33
N LEU A 54 -7.15 0.76 17.88
CA LEU A 54 -5.96 0.32 18.59
C LEU A 54 -4.74 1.19 18.31
N ILE A 55 -4.81 2.07 17.30
CA ILE A 55 -3.71 2.98 16.96
C ILE A 55 -3.72 4.17 17.95
N PRO A 56 -2.63 4.40 18.70
CA PRO A 56 -2.51 5.57 19.58
C PRO A 56 -2.81 6.88 18.82
N PRO A 57 -3.53 7.84 19.43
CA PRO A 57 -3.91 9.08 18.74
C PRO A 57 -2.74 9.86 18.12
N GLY A 58 -1.59 9.91 18.80
CA GLY A 58 -0.38 10.57 18.29
C GLY A 58 0.18 9.87 17.05
N GLU A 59 0.28 8.54 17.06
CA GLU A 59 0.73 7.76 15.91
C GLU A 59 -0.24 7.89 14.73
N MET A 60 -1.55 7.86 14.98
CA MET A 60 -2.58 8.10 13.96
C MET A 60 -2.44 9.48 13.32
N GLN A 61 -2.12 10.52 14.09
CA GLN A 61 -1.90 11.86 13.55
C GLN A 61 -0.68 11.90 12.62
N LEU A 62 0.42 11.26 13.00
CA LEU A 62 1.63 11.15 12.18
C LEU A 62 1.35 10.38 10.87
N VAL A 63 0.68 9.22 10.95
CA VAL A 63 0.29 8.42 9.78
C VAL A 63 -0.62 9.22 8.84
N ARG A 64 -1.62 9.93 9.37
CA ARG A 64 -2.50 10.78 8.55
C ARG A 64 -1.77 11.93 7.86
N SER A 65 -0.83 12.56 8.57
CA SER A 65 0.02 13.62 8.01
C SER A 65 0.88 13.08 6.86
N PHE A 66 1.50 11.93 7.06
CA PHE A 66 2.27 11.24 6.03
C PHE A 66 1.44 10.86 4.81
N LEU A 67 0.28 10.23 5.01
CA LEU A 67 -0.62 9.87 3.91
C LEU A 67 -1.01 11.11 3.08
N ARG A 68 -1.29 12.24 3.73
CA ARG A 68 -1.57 13.51 3.04
C ARG A 68 -0.38 13.95 2.16
N SER A 69 0.84 13.88 2.69
CA SER A 69 2.05 14.20 1.92
C SER A 69 2.22 13.30 0.70
N ILE A 70 1.97 12.00 0.84
CA ILE A 70 2.02 11.03 -0.27
C ILE A 70 1.00 11.37 -1.34
N TYR A 71 -0.26 11.63 -0.94
CA TYR A 71 -1.32 11.97 -1.89
C TYR A 71 -1.01 13.25 -2.67
N ASN A 72 -0.44 14.24 -1.99
CA ASN A 72 0.02 15.46 -2.65
C ASN A 72 1.18 15.17 -3.64
N ALA A 73 2.15 14.34 -3.27
CA ALA A 73 3.31 14.05 -4.09
C ALA A 73 2.99 13.24 -5.35
N ARG A 74 2.12 12.22 -5.25
CA ARG A 74 1.75 11.36 -6.39
C ARG A 74 0.71 11.98 -7.32
N GLY A 75 -0.02 12.99 -6.85
CA GLY A 75 -0.93 13.80 -7.69
C GLY A 75 -2.25 13.12 -8.08
N TRP A 76 -2.64 12.01 -7.44
CA TRP A 76 -3.89 11.31 -7.73
C TRP A 76 -4.71 10.97 -6.47
N ALA A 77 -6.03 10.90 -6.63
CA ALA A 77 -7.02 10.82 -5.55
C ALA A 77 -7.08 9.45 -4.86
N ILE A 78 -7.58 9.39 -3.62
CA ILE A 78 -7.62 8.14 -2.84
C ILE A 78 -8.85 7.30 -3.20
N ASP A 79 -8.95 6.90 -4.45
CA ASP A 79 -10.03 6.07 -4.97
C ASP A 79 -9.50 4.77 -5.59
N ALA A 80 -10.41 3.80 -5.81
CA ALA A 80 -10.05 2.50 -6.37
C ALA A 80 -9.54 2.63 -7.81
N ALA A 81 -10.21 3.42 -8.65
CA ALA A 81 -9.88 3.54 -10.06
C ALA A 81 -8.50 4.19 -10.28
N SER A 82 -8.14 5.21 -9.50
CA SER A 82 -6.81 5.83 -9.57
C SER A 82 -5.70 4.87 -9.15
N ARG A 83 -5.99 3.97 -8.22
CA ARG A 83 -5.05 2.96 -7.75
C ARG A 83 -4.86 1.81 -8.73
N GLU A 84 -5.95 1.34 -9.33
CA GLU A 84 -5.92 0.35 -10.41
C GLU A 84 -5.10 0.88 -11.59
N ARG A 85 -5.30 2.15 -11.96
CA ARG A 85 -4.44 2.81 -12.97
C ARG A 85 -2.98 2.85 -12.55
N ALA A 86 -2.67 3.22 -11.30
CA ALA A 86 -1.29 3.24 -10.82
C ALA A 86 -0.63 1.85 -10.87
N TRP A 87 -1.35 0.77 -10.54
CA TRP A 87 -0.85 -0.60 -10.72
C TRP A 87 -0.63 -0.95 -12.18
N ALA A 88 -1.58 -0.62 -13.06
CA ALA A 88 -1.40 -0.82 -14.50
C ALA A 88 -0.17 -0.06 -15.04
N ASP A 89 0.04 1.19 -14.61
CA ASP A 89 1.19 2.00 -15.01
C ASP A 89 2.52 1.43 -14.51
N VAL A 90 2.55 0.83 -13.31
CA VAL A 90 3.72 0.08 -12.81
C VAL A 90 4.05 -1.08 -13.73
N LEU A 91 3.06 -1.90 -14.11
CA LEU A 91 3.26 -3.08 -14.96
C LEU A 91 3.67 -2.71 -16.38
N ILE A 92 3.07 -1.65 -16.94
CA ILE A 92 3.47 -1.09 -18.23
C ILE A 92 4.92 -0.62 -18.16
N THR A 93 5.29 0.13 -17.11
CA THR A 93 6.65 0.64 -16.93
C THR A 93 7.65 -0.50 -16.83
N ALA A 94 7.35 -1.54 -16.04
CA ALA A 94 8.22 -2.70 -15.84
C ALA A 94 8.53 -3.44 -17.15
N GLN A 95 7.57 -3.49 -18.07
CA GLN A 95 7.73 -4.11 -19.39
C GLN A 95 8.56 -3.27 -20.38
N THR A 96 8.85 -2.00 -20.07
CA THR A 96 9.72 -1.16 -20.90
C THR A 96 11.21 -1.44 -20.64
N HIS A 97 12.07 -0.98 -21.56
CA HIS A 97 13.52 -1.04 -21.36
C HIS A 97 13.98 -0.33 -20.08
N ALA A 98 13.39 0.81 -19.74
CA ALA A 98 13.73 1.55 -18.53
C ALA A 98 13.26 0.84 -17.24
N GLY A 99 12.22 0.00 -17.33
CA GLY A 99 11.70 -0.78 -16.21
C GLY A 99 12.29 -2.18 -16.07
N GLY A 100 13.19 -2.58 -16.98
CA GLY A 100 13.89 -3.87 -16.92
C GLY A 100 13.38 -4.93 -17.90
N ASN A 101 12.47 -4.59 -18.83
CA ASN A 101 11.89 -5.52 -19.83
C ASN A 101 11.30 -6.79 -19.21
N TRP A 102 10.53 -6.65 -18.13
CA TRP A 102 9.94 -7.80 -17.44
C TRP A 102 8.93 -8.54 -18.33
N PRO A 103 9.03 -9.86 -18.53
CA PRO A 103 7.91 -10.63 -19.05
C PRO A 103 6.87 -10.85 -17.93
N LEU A 104 5.60 -11.05 -18.31
CA LEU A 104 4.51 -11.32 -17.34
C LEU A 104 4.76 -12.61 -16.55
N ASP A 105 5.28 -13.63 -17.23
CA ASP A 105 5.75 -14.88 -16.64
C ASP A 105 7.27 -15.00 -16.87
N PHE A 106 8.04 -14.95 -15.78
CA PHE A 106 9.49 -15.06 -15.79
C PHE A 106 9.95 -16.31 -15.03
N GLN A 107 11.18 -16.76 -15.32
CA GLN A 107 11.86 -17.73 -14.50
C GLN A 107 12.70 -17.00 -13.44
N PRO A 108 12.67 -17.41 -12.15
CA PRO A 108 13.46 -16.76 -11.10
C PRO A 108 14.97 -16.73 -11.37
N SER A 109 15.49 -17.67 -12.16
CA SER A 109 16.90 -17.73 -12.57
C SER A 109 17.32 -16.59 -13.50
N ASP A 110 16.37 -15.96 -14.18
CA ASP A 110 16.64 -14.99 -15.23
C ASP A 110 16.52 -13.54 -14.71
N ILE A 111 16.13 -13.38 -13.43
CA ILE A 111 15.95 -12.09 -12.78
C ILE A 111 17.29 -11.55 -12.31
N THR A 112 17.59 -10.31 -12.66
CA THR A 112 18.74 -9.58 -12.10
C THR A 112 18.32 -8.62 -10.97
N SER A 113 19.28 -8.25 -10.12
CA SER A 113 19.05 -7.26 -9.06
C SER A 113 18.67 -5.89 -9.63
N GLU A 114 19.18 -5.50 -10.80
CA GLU A 114 18.82 -4.25 -11.47
C GLU A 114 17.35 -4.25 -11.93
N GLN A 115 16.84 -5.39 -12.42
CA GLN A 115 15.44 -5.54 -12.79
C GLN A 115 14.53 -5.42 -11.55
N LEU A 116 14.89 -6.08 -10.46
CA LEU A 116 14.16 -5.99 -9.18
C LEU A 116 14.15 -4.58 -8.64
N GLN A 117 15.30 -3.92 -8.64
CA GLN A 117 15.43 -2.55 -8.18
C GLN A 117 14.59 -1.60 -9.04
N SER A 118 14.59 -1.78 -10.37
CA SER A 118 13.79 -0.97 -11.30
C SER A 118 12.29 -1.14 -11.06
N LEU A 119 11.83 -2.37 -10.82
CA LEU A 119 10.44 -2.65 -10.48
C LEU A 119 10.04 -2.00 -9.14
N CYS A 120 10.88 -2.14 -8.11
CA CYS A 120 10.63 -1.53 -6.81
C CYS A 120 10.59 0.01 -6.89
N LEU A 121 11.47 0.62 -7.67
CA LEU A 121 11.46 2.06 -7.93
C LEU A 121 10.22 2.50 -8.71
N ALA A 122 9.71 1.68 -9.62
CA ALA A 122 8.44 1.96 -10.30
C ALA A 122 7.29 1.98 -9.28
N VAL A 123 7.16 0.95 -8.44
CA VAL A 123 6.12 0.90 -7.38
C VAL A 123 6.24 2.12 -6.46
N GLU A 124 7.44 2.41 -5.97
CA GLU A 124 7.69 3.56 -5.09
C GLU A 124 7.32 4.90 -5.76
N ARG A 125 7.67 5.08 -7.03
CA ARG A 125 7.36 6.30 -7.78
C ARG A 125 5.85 6.50 -7.94
N PHE A 126 5.12 5.47 -8.38
CA PHE A 126 3.69 5.60 -8.68
C PHE A 126 2.83 5.72 -7.41
N PHE A 127 3.24 5.07 -6.32
CA PHE A 127 2.45 5.03 -5.09
C PHE A 127 2.90 6.00 -4.00
N LEU A 128 4.20 6.23 -3.89
CA LEU A 128 4.83 7.06 -2.84
C LEU A 128 5.45 8.36 -3.39
N GLY A 129 5.48 8.55 -4.72
CA GLY A 129 5.92 9.81 -5.34
C GLY A 129 7.39 10.14 -5.14
N GLY A 130 8.27 9.14 -4.94
CA GLY A 130 9.69 9.39 -4.66
C GLY A 130 10.01 9.77 -3.21
N LEU A 131 9.00 9.88 -2.34
CA LEU A 131 9.18 10.39 -0.98
C LEU A 131 9.97 9.44 -0.08
N LEU A 132 9.85 8.13 -0.27
CA LEU A 132 10.61 7.16 0.53
C LEU A 132 12.09 7.25 0.17
N SER A 133 12.42 7.25 -1.11
CA SER A 133 13.79 7.43 -1.58
C SER A 133 14.40 8.75 -1.09
N ALA A 134 13.63 9.84 -1.14
CA ALA A 134 14.06 11.14 -0.64
C ALA A 134 14.31 11.13 0.89
N GLN A 135 13.43 10.49 1.66
CA GLN A 135 13.55 10.37 3.10
C GLN A 135 14.77 9.53 3.52
N ILE A 136 15.01 8.39 2.87
CA ILE A 136 16.18 7.54 3.13
C ILE A 136 17.48 8.35 2.95
N ARG A 137 17.58 9.10 1.84
CA ARG A 137 18.72 9.98 1.56
C ARG A 137 18.85 11.10 2.60
N LYS A 138 17.74 11.76 2.94
CA LYS A 138 17.71 12.83 3.95
C LYS A 138 18.21 12.36 5.32
N CYS A 139 17.88 11.13 5.69
CA CYS A 139 18.30 10.51 6.94
C CYS A 139 19.65 9.78 6.87
N CYS A 140 20.35 9.85 5.72
CA CYS A 140 21.63 9.18 5.49
C CYS A 140 21.60 7.67 5.82
N ARG A 141 20.46 7.00 5.59
CA ARG A 141 20.33 5.55 5.77
C ARG A 141 20.83 4.80 4.53
N PRO A 142 21.19 3.51 4.64
CA PRO A 142 21.42 2.66 3.48
C PRO A 142 20.25 2.74 2.50
N LEU A 143 20.56 2.87 1.21
CA LEU A 143 19.55 2.90 0.16
C LEU A 143 18.76 1.60 0.13
N LEU A 144 17.47 1.68 -0.20
CA LEU A 144 16.62 0.51 -0.38
C LEU A 144 17.18 -0.34 -1.52
N LYS A 145 17.49 -1.61 -1.23
CA LYS A 145 17.96 -2.60 -2.20
C LYS A 145 16.94 -3.71 -2.34
N VAL A 146 16.88 -4.34 -3.51
CA VAL A 146 16.08 -5.54 -3.73
C VAL A 146 16.93 -6.63 -4.34
N GLU A 147 16.93 -7.80 -3.71
CA GLU A 147 17.77 -8.92 -4.09
C GLU A 147 16.99 -10.23 -4.09
N MET A 148 17.33 -11.14 -5.00
CA MET A 148 16.88 -12.52 -4.87
C MET A 148 17.56 -13.14 -3.66
N GLY A 149 16.78 -13.79 -2.80
CA GLY A 149 17.31 -14.41 -1.59
C GLY A 149 16.49 -15.62 -1.16
N VAL A 150 17.11 -16.43 -0.32
CA VAL A 150 16.41 -17.45 0.45
C VAL A 150 16.67 -17.10 1.91
N ASP A 151 15.62 -16.72 2.63
CA ASP A 151 15.64 -16.65 4.09
C ASP A 151 15.78 -18.09 4.58
N PRO A 152 16.88 -18.44 5.26
CA PRO A 152 17.11 -19.78 5.75
C PRO A 152 16.12 -20.20 6.84
N ARG A 153 15.38 -19.27 7.45
CA ARG A 153 14.44 -19.54 8.56
C ARG A 153 13.10 -20.08 8.07
N ASP A 154 12.65 -19.66 6.90
CA ASP A 154 11.40 -20.12 6.30
C ASP A 154 11.44 -20.02 4.77
N PRO A 155 12.01 -21.01 4.07
CA PRO A 155 12.25 -20.91 2.63
C PRO A 155 10.98 -20.95 1.77
N HIS A 156 9.78 -21.11 2.35
CA HIS A 156 8.55 -21.39 1.60
C HIS A 156 7.32 -20.56 2.00
N SER A 157 7.31 -19.80 3.09
CA SER A 157 6.08 -19.11 3.50
C SER A 157 5.88 -17.71 2.90
N TRP A 158 6.95 -17.02 2.53
CA TRP A 158 6.91 -15.60 2.14
C TRP A 158 7.38 -15.38 0.70
N LEU A 159 6.79 -14.38 0.04
CA LEU A 159 7.17 -13.99 -1.32
C LEU A 159 8.30 -12.95 -1.32
N SER A 160 8.24 -12.01 -0.38
CA SER A 160 9.29 -11.03 -0.09
C SER A 160 9.38 -10.73 1.41
N GLY A 161 10.47 -10.09 1.83
CA GLY A 161 10.65 -9.64 3.22
C GLY A 161 11.69 -8.54 3.35
N LEU A 162 11.35 -7.46 4.06
CA LEU A 162 12.26 -6.36 4.37
C LEU A 162 13.14 -6.68 5.59
N HIS A 163 14.44 -6.44 5.44
CA HIS A 163 15.43 -6.49 6.51
C HIS A 163 15.76 -5.09 7.07
N GLU A 164 16.33 -5.06 8.27
CA GLU A 164 16.66 -3.82 9.01
C GLU A 164 17.69 -2.92 8.29
N ASP A 165 18.47 -3.49 7.37
CA ASP A 165 19.48 -2.83 6.56
C ASP A 165 18.90 -2.15 5.30
N ASN A 166 17.57 -2.09 5.17
CA ASN A 166 16.85 -1.65 3.97
C ASN A 166 17.02 -2.58 2.75
N THR A 167 17.32 -3.86 2.95
CA THR A 167 17.29 -4.85 1.85
C THR A 167 15.95 -5.58 1.85
N ILE A 168 15.26 -5.59 0.71
CA ILE A 168 14.12 -6.45 0.45
C ILE A 168 14.64 -7.72 -0.22
N TYR A 169 14.46 -8.86 0.43
CA TYR A 169 14.71 -10.14 -0.21
C TYR A 169 13.45 -10.63 -0.91
N VAL A 170 13.62 -11.23 -2.08
CA VAL A 170 12.56 -11.87 -2.85
C VAL A 170 12.81 -13.38 -2.88
N ASN A 171 11.83 -14.15 -2.44
CA ASN A 171 11.97 -15.59 -2.32
C ASN A 171 11.87 -16.29 -3.68
N ALA A 172 13.02 -16.73 -4.19
CA ALA A 172 13.11 -17.43 -5.46
C ALA A 172 12.23 -18.69 -5.52
N ASN A 173 12.07 -19.41 -4.40
CA ASN A 173 11.32 -20.67 -4.38
C ASN A 173 9.84 -20.45 -4.62
N ARG A 174 9.28 -19.35 -4.10
CA ARG A 174 7.85 -19.04 -4.26
C ARG A 174 7.51 -18.53 -5.65
N LEU A 175 8.46 -17.89 -6.32
CA LEU A 175 8.31 -17.46 -7.71
C LEU A 175 8.48 -18.60 -8.74
N ARG A 176 8.87 -19.81 -8.33
CA ARG A 176 8.89 -20.99 -9.23
C ARG A 176 7.50 -21.48 -9.58
N GLU A 177 6.51 -21.20 -8.74
CA GLU A 177 5.14 -21.62 -8.95
C GLU A 177 4.50 -20.89 -10.13
N SER A 178 3.63 -21.55 -10.90
CA SER A 178 2.91 -20.94 -12.01
C SER A 178 1.85 -19.95 -11.50
N ILE A 179 1.75 -18.76 -12.10
CA ILE A 179 0.65 -17.81 -11.85
C ILE A 179 0.06 -17.48 -13.22
N SER A 180 -1.25 -17.67 -13.37
CA SER A 180 -1.97 -17.51 -14.64
C SER A 180 -3.45 -17.20 -14.38
N ASP A 181 -4.21 -16.86 -15.41
CA ASP A 181 -5.67 -16.66 -15.32
C ASP A 181 -6.42 -17.88 -14.76
N VAL A 182 -5.94 -19.10 -15.04
CA VAL A 182 -6.53 -20.36 -14.57
C VAL A 182 -5.95 -20.86 -13.24
N ASN A 183 -4.85 -20.26 -12.79
CA ASN A 183 -4.22 -20.51 -11.49
C ASN A 183 -3.77 -19.19 -10.85
N PRO A 184 -4.70 -18.28 -10.50
CA PRO A 184 -4.34 -16.96 -9.99
C PRO A 184 -3.90 -17.04 -8.52
N MET A 185 -3.19 -15.99 -8.10
CA MET A 185 -2.78 -15.77 -6.72
C MET A 185 -3.61 -14.64 -6.12
N ASP A 186 -4.22 -14.89 -4.95
CA ASP A 186 -4.81 -13.84 -4.13
C ASP A 186 -3.68 -13.23 -3.28
N PHE A 187 -3.23 -12.04 -3.68
CA PHE A 187 -2.26 -11.25 -2.95
C PHE A 187 -3.00 -10.18 -2.14
N GLU A 188 -3.26 -10.49 -0.87
CA GLU A 188 -3.85 -9.56 0.09
C GLU A 188 -5.19 -8.93 -0.36
N GLY A 189 -6.02 -9.69 -1.06
CA GLY A 189 -7.30 -9.23 -1.61
C GLY A 189 -7.22 -8.72 -3.06
N THR A 190 -6.04 -8.70 -3.67
CA THR A 190 -5.86 -8.47 -5.11
C THR A 190 -5.64 -9.78 -5.84
N LEU A 191 -6.38 -10.01 -6.91
CA LEU A 191 -6.19 -11.19 -7.75
C LEU A 191 -5.08 -10.94 -8.78
N CYS A 192 -3.94 -11.60 -8.62
CA CYS A 192 -2.83 -11.58 -9.57
C CYS A 192 -2.94 -12.77 -10.52
N VAL A 193 -2.88 -12.49 -11.81
CA VAL A 193 -2.93 -13.47 -12.89
C VAL A 193 -1.57 -13.67 -13.58
N SER A 194 -0.54 -12.99 -13.11
CA SER A 194 0.84 -13.15 -13.58
C SER A 194 1.85 -13.08 -12.42
N LYS A 195 3.07 -13.57 -12.67
CA LYS A 195 4.17 -13.46 -11.70
C LYS A 195 4.63 -12.02 -11.51
N LEU A 196 4.62 -11.23 -12.58
CA LEU A 196 4.98 -9.82 -12.50
C LEU A 196 4.01 -9.03 -11.61
N GLU A 197 2.70 -9.29 -11.71
CA GLU A 197 1.71 -8.68 -10.80
C GLU A 197 1.96 -9.09 -9.35
N ALA A 198 2.08 -10.39 -9.08
CA ALA A 198 2.31 -10.88 -7.72
C ALA A 198 3.57 -10.28 -7.11
N LEU A 199 4.66 -10.19 -7.87
CA LEU A 199 5.92 -9.57 -7.43
C LEU A 199 5.76 -8.07 -7.20
N ALA A 200 5.09 -7.33 -8.08
CA ALA A 200 4.86 -5.90 -7.91
C ALA A 200 4.04 -5.59 -6.65
N HIS A 201 3.00 -6.39 -6.38
CA HIS A 201 2.21 -6.29 -5.16
C HIS A 201 3.01 -6.65 -3.90
N ALA A 202 3.84 -7.69 -3.97
CA ALA A 202 4.76 -8.05 -2.89
C ALA A 202 5.73 -6.91 -2.56
N LEU A 203 6.33 -6.27 -3.57
CA LEU A 203 7.16 -5.09 -3.35
C LEU A 203 6.35 -3.92 -2.75
N GLY A 204 5.10 -3.72 -3.17
CA GLY A 204 4.21 -2.75 -2.54
C GLY A 204 4.00 -3.01 -1.04
N HIS A 205 3.81 -4.27 -0.66
CA HIS A 205 3.73 -4.70 0.73
C HIS A 205 5.02 -4.37 1.50
N GLU A 206 6.19 -4.75 0.99
CA GLU A 206 7.47 -4.46 1.66
C GLU A 206 7.76 -2.97 1.77
N LEU A 207 7.31 -2.17 0.80
CA LEU A 207 7.43 -0.73 0.87
C LEU A 207 6.64 -0.13 2.04
N VAL A 208 5.59 -0.79 2.54
CA VAL A 208 4.93 -0.37 3.79
C VAL A 208 5.85 -0.54 4.98
N HIS A 209 6.53 -1.69 5.11
CA HIS A 209 7.54 -1.89 6.14
C HIS A 209 8.67 -0.87 6.01
N ALA A 210 9.12 -0.59 4.79
CA ALA A 210 10.19 0.37 4.54
C ALA A 210 9.76 1.80 4.90
N VAL A 211 8.49 2.16 4.65
CA VAL A 211 7.91 3.42 5.10
C VAL A 211 7.96 3.52 6.62
N VAL A 212 7.51 2.51 7.36
CA VAL A 212 7.50 2.56 8.83
C VAL A 212 8.92 2.64 9.38
N LEU A 213 9.83 1.82 8.85
CA LEU A 213 11.24 1.82 9.24
C LEU A 213 11.94 3.19 9.04
N ASN A 214 11.63 3.89 7.95
CA ASN A 214 12.36 5.11 7.56
C ASN A 214 11.66 6.44 7.91
N PHE A 215 10.33 6.45 8.05
CA PHE A 215 9.56 7.63 8.50
C PHE A 215 9.19 7.59 9.99
N PHE A 216 9.03 6.40 10.57
CA PHE A 216 8.52 6.20 11.92
C PHE A 216 9.38 5.20 12.72
N PRO A 217 10.71 5.43 12.86
CA PRO A 217 11.60 4.46 13.49
C PRO A 217 11.21 4.11 14.94
N GLU A 218 10.62 5.04 15.69
CA GLU A 218 10.10 4.76 17.04
C GLU A 218 8.90 3.79 17.01
N MET A 219 8.02 3.92 16.01
CA MET A 219 6.90 3.00 15.81
C MET A 219 7.41 1.62 15.38
N ASP A 220 8.39 1.56 14.47
CA ASP A 220 9.01 0.31 14.04
C ASP A 220 9.59 -0.48 15.23
N ALA A 221 10.24 0.23 16.15
CA ALA A 221 10.90 -0.37 17.30
C ALA A 221 9.93 -0.79 18.42
N THR A 222 8.88 -0.01 18.68
CA THR A 222 8.14 -0.14 19.95
C THR A 222 6.62 0.02 19.88
N SER A 223 6.04 0.44 18.75
CA SER A 223 4.59 0.72 18.71
C SER A 223 3.78 -0.58 18.86
N PRO A 224 2.89 -0.68 19.88
CA PRO A 224 1.99 -1.82 20.02
C PRO A 224 0.95 -1.89 18.89
N ALA A 225 0.80 -0.82 18.10
CA ALA A 225 -0.05 -0.77 16.93
C ALA A 225 0.68 -1.15 15.63
N TYR A 226 1.98 -1.44 15.69
CA TYR A 226 2.74 -1.89 14.52
C TYR A 226 3.37 -3.27 14.73
N ILE A 227 4.08 -3.50 15.83
CA ILE A 227 4.86 -4.72 16.08
C ILE A 227 4.10 -6.07 16.09
N PRO A 228 2.79 -6.17 16.41
CA PRO A 228 2.12 -7.46 16.44
C PRO A 228 2.10 -8.18 15.09
N ASP A 229 2.00 -9.52 15.12
CA ASP A 229 1.87 -10.37 13.92
C ASP A 229 3.01 -10.12 12.92
N ASP A 230 4.26 -10.21 13.39
CA ASP A 230 5.45 -9.96 12.57
C ASP A 230 5.42 -8.60 11.86
N LYS A 231 5.12 -7.53 12.61
CA LYS A 231 4.97 -6.15 12.11
C LYS A 231 3.77 -5.91 11.19
N HIS A 232 2.77 -6.80 11.17
CA HIS A 232 1.48 -6.63 10.47
C HIS A 232 0.37 -6.06 11.37
N GLY A 233 0.73 -5.19 12.32
CA GLY A 233 -0.23 -4.56 13.22
C GLY A 233 -1.16 -3.53 12.55
N PRO A 234 -2.04 -2.88 13.33
CA PRO A 234 -2.98 -1.84 12.87
C PRO A 234 -2.41 -0.76 11.94
N ILE A 235 -1.20 -0.24 12.23
CA ILE A 235 -0.52 0.77 11.40
C ILE A 235 -0.19 0.20 10.02
N PHE A 236 0.38 -1.00 9.97
CA PHE A 236 0.69 -1.69 8.72
C PHE A 236 -0.59 -1.87 7.89
N MET A 237 -1.63 -2.45 8.49
CA MET A 237 -2.90 -2.71 7.80
C MET A 237 -3.54 -1.43 7.27
N LEU A 238 -3.48 -0.33 8.04
CA LEU A 238 -3.95 0.97 7.58
C LEU A 238 -3.14 1.48 6.39
N LEU A 239 -1.81 1.49 6.48
CA LEU A 239 -0.93 1.99 5.43
C LEU A 239 -1.05 1.15 4.16
N ASN A 240 -0.99 -0.18 4.28
CA ASN A 240 -1.08 -1.12 3.16
C ASN A 240 -2.41 -0.95 2.40
N LYS A 241 -3.52 -0.83 3.14
CA LYS A 241 -4.83 -0.55 2.55
C LYS A 241 -4.93 0.83 1.91
N ARG A 242 -4.37 1.87 2.52
CA ARG A 242 -4.54 3.26 2.04
C ARG A 242 -3.62 3.59 0.87
N LEU A 243 -2.42 3.06 0.88
CA LEU A 243 -1.42 3.25 -0.18
C LEU A 243 -1.70 2.31 -1.36
N PHE A 244 -1.75 1.00 -1.11
CA PHE A 244 -1.66 -0.04 -2.14
C PHE A 244 -2.97 -0.77 -2.41
N GLY A 245 -3.94 -0.71 -1.49
CA GLY A 245 -5.27 -1.31 -1.65
C GLY A 245 -5.39 -2.71 -1.11
N HIS A 246 -4.31 -3.22 -0.54
CA HIS A 246 -4.26 -4.51 0.09
C HIS A 246 -5.09 -4.52 1.38
N THR A 247 -5.83 -5.60 1.59
CA THR A 247 -6.74 -5.78 2.73
C THR A 247 -6.46 -7.04 3.53
N GLY A 248 -5.56 -7.90 3.05
CA GLY A 248 -5.11 -9.11 3.73
C GLY A 248 -3.74 -8.98 4.40
N HIS A 249 -3.26 -10.10 4.90
CA HIS A 249 -1.98 -10.25 5.64
C HIS A 249 -0.95 -11.11 4.91
N ALA A 250 -1.38 -11.86 3.90
CA ALA A 250 -0.55 -12.85 3.23
C ALA A 250 -1.10 -13.15 1.84
N SER A 251 -0.21 -13.63 0.98
CA SER A 251 -0.58 -14.23 -0.30
C SER A 251 -1.10 -15.66 -0.12
N ARG A 252 -2.06 -16.06 -0.94
CA ARG A 252 -2.56 -17.44 -1.00
C ARG A 252 -3.00 -17.81 -2.42
N ARG A 253 -2.99 -19.09 -2.72
CA ARG A 253 -3.59 -19.62 -3.96
C ARG A 253 -5.11 -19.72 -3.81
N LEU A 254 -5.83 -19.43 -4.88
CA LEU A 254 -7.27 -19.68 -4.92
C LEU A 254 -7.60 -21.13 -5.31
N PHE A 255 -6.75 -21.76 -6.11
CA PHE A 255 -6.88 -23.16 -6.50
C PHE A 255 -5.58 -23.89 -6.18
N THR A 256 -5.69 -25.07 -5.59
CA THR A 256 -4.57 -26.00 -5.49
C THR A 256 -4.52 -26.75 -6.81
N VAL A 257 -3.46 -26.57 -7.59
CA VAL A 257 -3.19 -27.50 -8.70
C VAL A 257 -2.66 -28.76 -8.02
N ASP A 258 -3.48 -29.80 -7.93
CA ASP A 258 -2.99 -31.14 -7.60
C ASP A 258 -1.90 -31.46 -8.62
N GLY A 259 -0.70 -31.78 -8.11
CA GLY A 259 0.58 -31.77 -8.83
C GLY A 259 0.64 -32.54 -10.15
#